data_AF-A0A956L781-F1
#
_entry.id   AF-A0A956L781-F1
#
_cell.length_a   1.000
_cell.length_b   1.000
_cell.length_c   1.000
_cell.angle_alpha   90.00
_cell.angle_beta   90.00
_cell.angle_gamma   90.00
#
_symmetry.space_group_name_H-M   'P 1'
#
loop_
_entity.id
_entity.type
_entity.pdbx_description
1 polymer ?
#
loop_
_entity_poly.entity_id
_entity_poly.type
_entity_poly.pdbx_seq_one_letter_code
_entity_poly.pdbx_strand_id
1 'polypeptide(L)'
;MSRDDERDQAGATLVVLRRRVDDHFEAAQERSPGAMQCRAGCARCCHQRFGVFEVEAHRLRTALARLARTDPERRRRVRAQADDPAAQSRCALLVDDRCAVYDERPMICRTHGLPTLVHD
;
A
#
# COMPACT_ATOMS: atom_id res chain seq x y z
N MET A 1 1.84 26.58 -13.45
CA MET A 1 1.38 25.67 -12.39
C MET A 1 2.42 25.72 -11.28
N SER A 2 1.97 25.79 -10.03
CA SER A 2 2.84 25.60 -8.87
C SER A 2 3.32 24.14 -8.83
N ARG A 3 4.45 23.90 -8.14
CA ARG A 3 4.90 22.53 -7.82
C ARG A 3 3.86 21.74 -7.01
N ASP A 4 3.00 22.44 -6.28
CA ASP A 4 1.89 21.81 -5.56
C ASP A 4 0.77 21.39 -6.51
N ASP A 5 0.38 22.24 -7.47
CA ASP A 5 -0.60 21.89 -8.51
C ASP A 5 -0.15 20.66 -9.32
N GLU A 6 1.15 20.57 -9.66
CA GLU A 6 1.72 19.40 -10.35
C GLU A 6 1.62 18.12 -9.52
N ARG A 7 1.88 18.21 -8.20
CA ARG A 7 1.75 17.08 -7.26
C ARG A 7 0.30 16.64 -7.13
N ASP A 8 -0.63 17.59 -7.06
CA ASP A 8 -2.06 17.30 -6.95
C ASP A 8 -2.58 16.64 -8.21
N GLN A 9 -2.20 17.15 -9.39
CA GLN A 9 -2.57 16.55 -10.67
C GLN A 9 -1.98 15.14 -10.84
N ALA A 10 -0.71 14.95 -10.50
CA ALA A 10 -0.07 13.62 -10.50
C ALA A 10 -0.75 12.68 -9.50
N GLY A 11 -1.12 13.19 -8.32
CA GLY A 11 -1.87 12.46 -7.30
C GLY A 11 -3.25 12.01 -7.78
N ALA A 12 -3.98 12.88 -8.48
CA ALA A 12 -5.27 12.55 -9.07
C ALA A 12 -5.13 11.45 -10.15
N THR A 13 -4.12 11.57 -11.01
CA THR A 13 -3.82 10.58 -12.05
C THR A 13 -3.49 9.22 -11.42
N LEU A 14 -2.69 9.23 -10.35
CA LEU A 14 -2.32 8.05 -9.61
C LEU A 14 -3.54 7.35 -8.98
N VAL A 15 -4.52 8.10 -8.45
CA VAL A 15 -5.77 7.51 -7.94
C VAL A 15 -6.52 6.77 -9.04
N VAL A 16 -6.62 7.35 -10.24
CA VAL A 16 -7.26 6.71 -11.40
C VAL A 16 -6.53 5.42 -11.78
N LEU A 17 -5.20 5.44 -11.83
CA LEU A 17 -4.39 4.26 -12.16
C LEU A 17 -4.54 3.15 -11.11
N ARG A 18 -4.51 3.50 -9.81
CA ARG A 18 -4.73 2.54 -8.72
C ARG A 18 -6.07 1.84 -8.87
N ARG A 19 -7.13 2.59 -9.16
CA ARG A 19 -8.47 2.01 -9.36
C ARG A 19 -8.50 1.02 -10.52
N ARG A 20 -7.90 1.37 -11.66
CA ARG A 20 -7.82 0.45 -12.82
C ARG A 20 -7.09 -0.85 -12.47
N VAL A 21 -6.05 -0.78 -11.65
CA VAL A 21 -5.33 -1.97 -11.17
C VAL A 21 -6.20 -2.78 -10.21
N ASP A 22 -6.87 -2.13 -9.26
CA ASP A 22 -7.78 -2.82 -8.33
C ASP A 22 -8.88 -3.57 -9.11
N ASP A 23 -9.55 -2.89 -10.05
CA ASP A 23 -10.61 -3.46 -10.89
C ASP A 23 -10.08 -4.68 -11.69
N HIS A 24 -8.86 -4.58 -12.24
CA HIS A 24 -8.24 -5.69 -12.97
C HIS A 24 -7.95 -6.90 -12.05
N PHE A 25 -7.46 -6.65 -10.85
CA PHE A 25 -7.10 -7.69 -9.88
C PHE A 25 -8.34 -8.35 -9.30
N GLU A 26 -9.40 -7.59 -9.02
CA GLU A 26 -10.69 -8.11 -8.58
C GLU A 26 -11.28 -9.04 -9.64
N ALA A 27 -11.33 -8.60 -10.91
CA ALA A 27 -11.79 -9.44 -12.01
C ALA A 27 -10.93 -10.72 -12.18
N ALA A 28 -9.62 -10.64 -11.92
CA ALA A 28 -8.75 -11.82 -11.97
C ALA A 28 -9.01 -12.80 -10.81
N GLN A 29 -9.33 -12.30 -9.61
CA GLN A 29 -9.74 -13.11 -8.47
C GLN A 29 -11.06 -13.84 -8.74
N GLU A 30 -12.04 -13.13 -9.30
CA GLU A 30 -13.35 -13.71 -9.65
C GLU A 30 -13.24 -14.86 -10.65
N ARG A 31 -12.32 -14.76 -11.63
CA ARG A 31 -12.07 -15.85 -12.60
C ARG A 31 -11.38 -17.06 -11.98
N SER A 32 -10.70 -16.90 -10.84
CA SER A 32 -9.85 -17.93 -10.23
C SER A 32 -9.97 -17.95 -8.69
N PRO A 33 -11.14 -18.26 -8.12
CA PRO A 33 -11.45 -18.05 -6.69
C PRO A 33 -10.64 -18.89 -5.68
N GLY A 34 -9.79 -19.81 -6.13
CA GLY A 34 -8.84 -20.55 -5.28
C GLY A 34 -7.37 -20.18 -5.48
N ALA A 35 -7.04 -19.38 -6.51
CA ALA A 35 -5.67 -19.07 -6.87
C ALA A 35 -5.12 -17.83 -6.13
N MET A 36 -5.98 -17.06 -5.46
CA MET A 36 -5.59 -15.89 -4.69
C MET A 36 -6.21 -15.90 -3.29
N GLN A 37 -5.41 -15.62 -2.26
CA GLN A 37 -5.83 -15.56 -0.86
C GLN A 37 -5.89 -14.13 -0.31
N CYS A 38 -5.81 -13.11 -1.19
CA CYS A 38 -5.78 -11.71 -0.79
C CYS A 38 -7.13 -11.33 -0.16
N ARG A 39 -7.09 -10.94 1.12
CA ARG A 39 -8.23 -10.46 1.91
C ARG A 39 -7.70 -9.58 3.03
N ALA A 40 -8.57 -8.83 3.71
CA ALA A 40 -8.17 -8.11 4.91
C ALA A 40 -7.52 -9.08 5.92
N GLY A 41 -6.31 -8.76 6.40
CA GLY A 41 -5.51 -9.64 7.26
C GLY A 41 -4.54 -10.56 6.53
N CYS A 42 -4.59 -10.66 5.19
CA CYS A 42 -3.51 -11.28 4.42
C CYS A 42 -2.29 -10.34 4.43
N ALA A 43 -1.16 -10.81 4.95
CA ALA A 43 0.03 -9.98 5.20
C ALA A 43 1.29 -10.46 4.48
N ARG A 44 1.23 -11.52 3.65
CA ARG A 44 2.44 -12.13 3.05
C ARG A 44 3.30 -11.13 2.27
N CYS A 45 2.68 -10.27 1.44
CA CYS A 45 3.38 -9.23 0.68
C CYS A 45 3.88 -8.06 1.55
N CYS A 46 3.39 -7.93 2.78
CA CYS A 46 3.79 -6.90 3.72
C CYS A 46 5.04 -7.30 4.55
N HIS A 47 5.58 -8.51 4.36
CA HIS A 47 6.87 -8.95 4.89
C HIS A 47 8.04 -8.65 3.94
N GLN A 48 7.87 -7.63 3.09
CA GLN A 48 8.92 -6.98 2.32
C GLN A 48 8.81 -5.46 2.47
N ARG A 49 9.95 -4.77 2.50
CA ARG A 49 10.02 -3.31 2.33
C ARG A 49 10.34 -2.98 0.88
N PHE A 50 9.55 -2.09 0.30
CA PHE A 50 9.75 -1.56 -1.04
C PHE A 50 9.85 -0.04 -0.98
N GLY A 51 10.58 0.53 -1.94
CA GLY A 51 10.52 1.96 -2.21
C GLY A 51 9.16 2.35 -2.81
N VAL A 52 8.84 3.64 -2.71
CA VAL A 52 7.65 4.25 -3.33
C VAL A 52 8.08 5.46 -4.13
N PHE A 53 7.32 5.80 -5.17
CA PHE A 53 7.58 7.02 -5.93
C PHE A 53 7.20 8.27 -5.12
N GLU A 54 7.74 9.44 -5.48
CA GLU A 54 7.46 10.69 -4.74
C GLU A 54 5.96 11.04 -4.71
N VAL A 55 5.23 10.79 -5.81
CA VAL A 55 3.77 11.01 -5.84
C VAL A 55 3.03 10.10 -4.86
N GLU A 56 3.51 8.88 -4.63
CA GLU A 56 2.96 7.97 -3.62
C GLU A 56 3.38 8.39 -2.21
N ALA A 57 4.65 8.78 -2.03
CA ALA A 57 5.20 9.26 -0.77
C ALA A 57 4.42 10.47 -0.26
N HIS A 58 4.07 11.42 -1.13
CA HIS A 58 3.24 12.57 -0.77
C HIS A 58 1.89 12.15 -0.19
N ARG A 59 1.16 11.24 -0.86
CA ARG A 59 -0.13 10.74 -0.36
C ARG A 59 0.01 9.95 0.95
N LEU A 60 1.08 9.14 1.09
CA LEU A 60 1.38 8.43 2.32
C LEU A 60 1.67 9.39 3.49
N ARG A 61 2.40 10.49 3.26
CA ARG A 61 2.64 11.54 4.29
C ARG A 61 1.31 12.14 4.75
N THR A 62 0.42 12.47 3.82
CA THR A 62 -0.93 12.99 4.14
C THR A 62 -1.75 11.96 4.93
N ALA A 63 -1.71 10.69 4.54
CA ALA A 63 -2.38 9.60 5.24
C ALA A 63 -1.85 9.40 6.66
N LEU A 64 -0.53 9.43 6.84
CA LEU A 64 0.12 9.32 8.15
C LEU A 64 -0.16 10.53 9.05
N ALA A 65 -0.25 11.73 8.48
CA ALA A 65 -0.66 12.93 9.20
C ALA A 65 -2.12 12.83 9.67
N ARG A 66 -3.02 12.28 8.84
CA ARG A 66 -4.39 11.97 9.25
C ARG A 66 -4.43 10.91 10.35
N LEU A 67 -3.68 9.82 10.19
CA LEU A 67 -3.57 8.74 11.17
C LEU A 67 -3.09 9.27 12.52
N ALA A 68 -2.11 10.19 12.53
CA ALA A 68 -1.62 10.81 13.77
C ALA A 68 -2.72 11.52 14.57
N ARG A 69 -3.78 12.02 13.91
CA ARG A 69 -4.93 12.66 14.55
C ARG A 69 -6.01 11.66 14.95
N THR A 70 -6.26 10.64 14.14
CA THR A 70 -7.37 9.70 14.34
C THR A 70 -7.00 8.50 15.21
N ASP A 71 -5.74 8.08 15.18
CA ASP A 71 -5.21 6.94 15.93
C ASP A 71 -3.70 7.16 16.25
N PRO A 72 -3.40 7.97 17.28
CA PRO A 72 -2.03 8.32 17.64
C PRO A 72 -1.19 7.11 18.05
N GLU A 73 -1.79 6.11 18.71
CA GLU A 73 -1.08 4.89 19.13
C GLU A 73 -0.62 4.08 17.93
N ARG A 74 -1.51 3.85 16.96
CA ARG A 74 -1.15 3.16 15.73
C ARG A 74 -0.09 3.93 14.95
N ARG A 75 -0.14 5.27 14.93
CA ARG A 75 0.91 6.10 14.33
C ARG A 75 2.27 5.95 15.05
N ARG A 76 2.28 5.87 16.38
CA ARG A 76 3.49 5.62 17.19
C ARG A 76 4.11 4.27 16.83
N ARG A 77 3.31 3.20 16.75
CA ARG A 77 3.78 1.86 16.36
C ARG A 77 4.40 1.86 14.96
N VAL A 78 3.75 2.51 13.98
CA VAL A 78 4.32 2.68 12.63
C VAL A 78 5.67 3.38 12.66
N ARG A 79 5.82 4.43 13.49
CA ARG A 79 7.10 5.15 13.63
C ARG A 79 8.18 4.25 14.21
N ALA A 80 7.89 3.60 15.34
CA ALA A 80 8.82 2.69 16.00
C ALA A 80 9.28 1.57 15.06
N GLN A 81 8.34 0.96 14.32
CA GLN A 81 8.65 -0.06 13.32
C GLN A 81 9.53 0.47 12.17
N ALA A 82 9.30 1.71 11.71
CA ALA A 82 10.10 2.32 10.64
C ALA A 82 11.54 2.55 11.08
N ASP A 83 11.72 3.01 12.32
CA ASP A 83 13.03 3.36 12.89
C ASP A 83 13.79 2.13 13.43
N ASP A 84 13.13 0.98 13.61
CA ASP A 84 13.74 -0.29 14.06
C ASP A 84 14.57 -0.97 12.95
N PRO A 85 15.90 -1.10 13.11
CA PRO A 85 16.76 -1.79 12.16
C PRO A 85 16.44 -3.28 12.01
N ALA A 86 15.96 -3.95 13.07
CA ALA A 86 15.59 -5.36 13.03
C ALA A 86 14.28 -5.60 12.24
N ALA A 87 13.45 -4.56 12.09
CA ALA A 87 12.19 -4.61 11.35
C ALA A 87 12.34 -4.24 9.85
N GLN A 88 13.57 -4.12 9.33
CA GLN A 88 13.83 -3.69 7.95
C GLN A 88 13.28 -4.63 6.88
N SER A 89 13.03 -5.90 7.20
CA SER A 89 12.39 -6.83 6.25
C SER A 89 10.87 -6.65 6.17
N ARG A 90 10.21 -6.10 7.20
CA ARG A 90 8.74 -5.95 7.24
C ARG A 90 8.32 -4.52 6.96
N CYS A 91 7.22 -4.35 6.23
CA CYS A 91 6.61 -3.04 5.98
C CYS A 91 6.27 -2.35 7.32
N ALA A 92 6.74 -1.12 7.51
CA ALA A 92 6.47 -0.34 8.73
C ALA A 92 4.99 0.01 8.91
N LEU A 93 4.19 -0.03 7.84
CA LEU A 93 2.75 0.20 7.88
C LEU A 93 1.95 -1.04 8.31
N LEU A 94 2.58 -2.21 8.45
CA LEU A 94 1.88 -3.42 8.86
C LEU A 94 1.72 -3.44 10.38
N VAL A 95 0.49 -3.26 10.86
CA VAL A 95 0.14 -3.24 12.27
C VAL A 95 -1.02 -4.21 12.50
N ASP A 96 -0.80 -5.24 13.33
CA ASP A 96 -1.76 -6.32 13.60
C ASP A 96 -2.29 -6.97 12.30
N ASP A 97 -1.35 -7.29 11.40
CA ASP A 97 -1.58 -7.84 10.07
C ASP A 97 -2.53 -7.02 9.16
N ARG A 98 -2.68 -5.74 9.49
CA ARG A 98 -3.46 -4.78 8.71
C ARG A 98 -2.61 -3.56 8.37
N CYS A 99 -2.72 -3.09 7.13
CA CYS A 99 -2.06 -1.85 6.74
C CYS A 99 -2.62 -0.68 7.56
N ALA A 100 -1.73 0.20 8.02
CA ALA A 100 -2.05 1.41 8.77
C ALA A 100 -2.83 2.44 7.94
N VAL A 101 -2.63 2.41 6.62
CA VAL A 101 -3.16 3.38 5.65
C VAL A 101 -3.62 2.65 4.38
N TYR A 102 -4.48 1.64 4.53
CA TYR A 102 -4.83 0.68 3.47
C TYR A 102 -5.32 1.32 2.15
N ASP A 103 -6.10 2.40 2.22
CA ASP A 103 -6.60 3.11 1.04
C ASP A 103 -5.49 3.77 0.23
N GLU A 104 -4.37 4.07 0.90
CA GLU A 104 -3.20 4.71 0.35
C GLU A 104 -2.09 3.72 0.00
N ARG A 105 -2.42 2.43 -0.11
CA ARG A 105 -1.52 1.40 -0.63
C ARG A 105 -0.88 1.86 -1.96
N PRO A 106 0.46 1.86 -2.04
CA PRO A 106 1.20 2.09 -3.28
C PRO A 106 0.83 1.10 -4.40
N MET A 107 1.19 1.45 -5.63
CA MET A 107 0.99 0.62 -6.82
C MET A 107 1.60 -0.77 -6.63
N ILE A 108 2.82 -0.85 -6.11
CA ILE A 108 3.47 -2.15 -5.85
C ILE A 108 2.65 -3.03 -4.92
N CYS A 109 2.01 -2.47 -3.89
CA CYS A 109 1.18 -3.25 -2.96
C CYS A 109 -0.13 -3.72 -3.61
N ARG A 110 -0.65 -2.98 -4.60
CA ARG A 110 -1.87 -3.32 -5.34
C ARG A 110 -1.62 -4.36 -6.42
N THR A 111 -0.38 -4.44 -6.92
CA THR A 111 0.00 -5.42 -7.93
C THR A 111 0.49 -6.76 -7.37
N HIS A 112 0.65 -6.87 -6.05
CA HIS A 112 1.04 -8.12 -5.41
C HIS A 112 -0.12 -9.13 -5.36
N GLY A 113 0.21 -10.40 -5.60
CA GLY A 113 -0.70 -11.52 -5.36
C GLY A 113 -1.47 -12.03 -6.58
N LEU A 114 -1.29 -11.45 -7.77
CA LEU A 114 -1.82 -12.05 -9.00
C LEU A 114 -1.28 -13.48 -9.16
N PRO A 115 -2.14 -14.47 -9.44
CA PRO A 115 -1.70 -15.80 -9.83
C PRO A 115 -1.04 -15.69 -11.20
N THR A 116 0.29 -15.63 -11.22
CA THR A 116 1.07 -15.77 -12.45
C THR A 116 1.28 -17.26 -12.69
N LEU A 117 0.75 -17.78 -13.79
CA LEU A 117 1.15 -19.10 -14.28
C LEU A 117 2.60 -18.97 -14.74
N VAL A 118 3.51 -19.57 -13.98
CA VAL A 118 4.89 -19.77 -14.41
C VAL A 118 4.92 -21.15 -15.05
N HIS A 119 5.12 -21.20 -16.36
CA HIS A 119 5.46 -22.45 -17.03
C HIS A 119 6.95 -22.70 -16.80
N ASP A 120 7.30 -23.91 -16.40
CA ASP A 120 8.70 -24.34 -16.24
C ASP A 120 9.46 -24.32 -17.58
#